data_AF-A0A0F8ZR54-F1
#
_entry.id   AF-A0A0F8ZR54-F1
#
_cell.length_a   1.000
_cell.length_b   1.000
_cell.length_c   1.000
_cell.angle_alpha   90.00
_cell.angle_beta   90.00
_cell.angle_gamma   90.00
#
_symmetry.space_group_name_H-M   'P 1'
#
loop_
_entity.id
_entity.type
_entity.pdbx_description
1 polymer ?
#
loop_
_entity_poly.entity_id
_entity_poly.type
_entity_poly.pdbx_seq_one_letter_code
_entity_poly.pdbx_strand_id
1 'polypeptide(L)'
;FAYKDKVNPRQVGIVFDLPKTCDTLNWQRKAQWTVYPPDHIGRPTGQAKALRDTQRPKIALRSKPNWPWSLDSNALGTNDFRATRYSILWTSLKDAAGYGVMVKSNGTQSTRCWLQDDAIRLLVADFSTGGADPYFARHLAGERRPIDKGDILKDTVHLELIDPLK
;
A
#
# COMPACT_ATOMS: atom_id res chain seq x y z
N PHE A 1 0.64 -9.71 19.68
CA PHE A 1 1.62 -8.72 20.19
C PHE A 1 0.93 -7.82 21.21
N ALA A 2 1.60 -7.43 22.30
CA ALA A 2 1.05 -6.55 23.35
C ALA A 2 1.77 -5.20 23.30
N TYR A 3 1.01 -4.12 23.17
CA TYR A 3 1.57 -2.78 22.99
C TYR A 3 1.74 -2.06 24.35
N LYS A 4 2.82 -1.27 24.49
CA LYS A 4 3.30 -0.76 25.79
C LYS A 4 2.74 0.62 26.17
N ASP A 5 2.26 1.41 25.20
CA ASP A 5 1.76 2.78 25.38
C ASP A 5 0.33 2.93 24.86
N LYS A 6 -0.37 4.02 25.18
CA LYS A 6 -1.66 4.32 24.54
C LYS A 6 -1.43 4.91 23.16
N VAL A 7 -1.99 4.30 22.11
CA VAL A 7 -1.94 4.83 20.75
C VAL A 7 -3.30 4.85 20.09
N ASN A 8 -3.46 5.75 19.12
CA ASN A 8 -4.62 5.81 18.26
C ASN A 8 -4.23 5.65 16.78
N PRO A 9 -3.81 4.43 16.36
CA PRO A 9 -3.30 4.16 15.02
C PRO A 9 -4.37 4.30 13.94
N ARG A 10 -3.91 4.70 12.75
CA ARG A 10 -4.72 4.66 11.52
C ARG A 10 -4.61 3.33 10.79
N GLN A 11 -3.51 2.60 11.02
CA GLN A 11 -3.28 1.30 10.42
C GLN A 11 -2.66 0.38 11.47
N VAL A 12 -3.13 -0.87 11.52
CA VAL A 12 -2.58 -1.94 12.35
C VAL A 12 -2.37 -3.14 11.43
N GLY A 13 -1.23 -3.82 11.55
CA GLY A 13 -0.87 -4.89 10.65
C GLY A 13 0.56 -5.36 10.79
N ILE A 14 0.94 -6.28 9.90
CA ILE A 14 2.28 -6.87 9.80
C ILE A 14 3.00 -6.26 8.60
N VAL A 15 4.27 -5.89 8.78
CA VAL A 15 5.11 -5.36 7.72
C VAL A 15 6.15 -6.40 7.31
N PHE A 16 6.26 -6.64 6.01
CA PHE A 16 7.28 -7.48 5.39
C PHE A 16 8.28 -6.61 4.64
N ASP A 17 9.56 -6.89 4.80
CA ASP A 17 10.62 -6.31 3.98
C ASP A 17 10.91 -7.24 2.80
N LEU A 18 10.90 -6.69 1.59
CA LEU A 18 11.21 -7.37 0.34
C LEU A 18 12.44 -6.73 -0.33
N PRO A 19 13.17 -7.50 -1.16
CA PRO A 19 14.20 -6.93 -2.03
C PRO A 19 13.65 -5.74 -2.82
N LYS A 20 14.45 -4.69 -2.97
CA LYS A 20 14.06 -3.49 -3.74
C LYS A 20 13.67 -3.79 -5.19
N THR A 21 14.18 -4.89 -5.73
CA THR A 21 13.85 -5.36 -7.07
C THR A 21 12.40 -5.80 -7.21
N CYS A 22 11.72 -6.18 -6.11
CA CYS A 22 10.29 -6.51 -6.09
C CYS A 22 9.41 -5.25 -6.15
N ASP A 23 9.62 -4.44 -7.18
CA ASP A 23 9.10 -3.08 -7.33
C ASP A 23 7.74 -3.00 -8.06
N THR A 24 7.18 -4.15 -8.47
CA THR A 24 5.98 -4.21 -9.30
C THR A 24 4.80 -4.71 -8.47
N LEU A 25 3.99 -3.75 -8.01
CA LEU A 25 2.77 -4.01 -7.28
C LEU A 25 1.64 -4.36 -8.24
N ASN A 26 0.95 -5.47 -8.00
CA ASN A 26 -0.31 -5.83 -8.67
C ASN A 26 -1.37 -6.08 -7.61
N TRP A 27 -2.64 -5.82 -7.92
CA TRP A 27 -3.73 -6.08 -6.97
C TRP A 27 -5.04 -6.45 -7.64
N GLN A 28 -5.88 -7.10 -6.84
CA GLN A 28 -7.32 -7.18 -7.01
C GLN A 28 -8.00 -6.94 -5.65
N ARG A 29 -9.04 -6.11 -5.62
CA ARG A 29 -9.75 -5.74 -4.40
C ARG A 29 -11.26 -5.64 -4.61
N LYS A 30 -12.02 -5.69 -3.51
CA LYS A 30 -13.44 -5.31 -3.48
C LYS A 30 -13.53 -3.78 -3.54
N ALA A 31 -13.81 -3.25 -4.72
CA ALA A 31 -13.96 -1.81 -4.89
C ALA A 31 -15.34 -1.31 -4.46
N GLN A 32 -15.41 -0.03 -4.09
CA GLN A 32 -16.64 0.61 -3.62
C GLN A 32 -17.59 0.93 -4.79
N TRP A 33 -17.02 1.35 -5.92
CA TRP A 33 -17.76 1.75 -7.11
C TRP A 33 -17.59 0.70 -8.21
N THR A 34 -18.53 0.68 -9.16
CA THR A 34 -18.49 -0.23 -10.31
C THR A 34 -17.58 0.28 -11.44
N VAL A 35 -17.36 1.59 -11.52
CA VAL A 35 -16.58 2.23 -12.58
C VAL A 35 -15.52 3.15 -11.97
N TYR A 36 -14.30 3.03 -12.49
CA TYR A 36 -13.17 3.91 -12.17
C TYR A 36 -12.43 4.28 -13.45
N PRO A 37 -11.82 5.48 -13.52
CA PRO A 37 -10.81 5.75 -14.54
C PRO A 37 -9.67 4.73 -14.50
N PRO A 38 -9.06 4.38 -15.64
CA PRO A 38 -8.00 3.37 -15.69
C PRO A 38 -6.77 3.66 -14.83
N ASP A 39 -6.46 4.94 -14.58
CA ASP A 39 -5.32 5.40 -13.78
C ASP A 39 -5.69 5.77 -12.34
N HIS A 40 -6.96 5.56 -11.94
CA HIS A 40 -7.43 5.93 -10.62
C HIS A 40 -6.85 5.00 -9.55
N ILE A 41 -6.32 5.54 -8.46
CA ILE A 41 -5.70 4.76 -7.36
C ILE A 41 -6.67 3.78 -6.68
N GLY A 42 -7.98 4.09 -6.74
CA GLY A 42 -9.06 3.28 -6.19
C GLY A 42 -9.60 2.20 -7.15
N ARG A 43 -9.02 1.97 -8.33
CA ARG A 43 -9.53 0.94 -9.25
C ARG A 43 -9.47 -0.48 -8.65
N PRO A 44 -10.40 -1.39 -9.01
CA PRO A 44 -10.49 -2.74 -8.44
C PRO A 44 -9.29 -3.62 -8.77
N THR A 45 -8.73 -3.46 -9.96
CA THR A 45 -7.56 -4.20 -10.44
C THR A 45 -6.56 -3.23 -11.02
N GLY A 46 -5.27 -3.50 -10.81
CA GLY A 46 -4.24 -2.65 -11.41
C GLY A 46 -2.84 -3.10 -11.10
N GLN A 47 -1.91 -2.35 -11.66
CA GLN A 47 -0.48 -2.49 -11.47
C GLN A 47 0.14 -1.11 -11.24
N ALA A 48 1.18 -1.04 -10.41
CA ALA A 48 1.97 0.15 -10.16
C ALA A 48 3.44 -0.21 -9.93
N LYS A 49 4.35 0.64 -10.41
CA LYS A 49 5.79 0.54 -10.14
C LYS A 49 6.18 1.42 -8.96
N ALA A 50 7.12 0.95 -8.15
CA ALA A 50 7.62 1.69 -7.00
C ALA A 50 8.21 3.04 -7.41
N LEU A 51 8.99 3.06 -8.49
CA LEU A 51 9.55 4.28 -9.08
C LEU A 51 8.97 4.49 -10.48
N ARG A 52 8.83 5.76 -10.86
CA ARG A 52 8.54 6.14 -12.24
C ARG A 52 9.78 5.94 -13.10
N ASP A 53 9.59 5.92 -14.42
CA ASP A 53 10.69 5.91 -15.38
C ASP A 53 11.65 7.08 -15.13
N THR A 54 12.95 6.77 -15.06
CA THR A 54 14.06 7.73 -14.92
C THR A 54 14.09 8.80 -16.01
N GLN A 55 13.49 8.54 -17.18
CA GLN A 55 13.34 9.52 -18.27
C GLN A 55 12.37 10.66 -17.95
N ARG A 56 11.68 10.63 -16.80
CA ARG A 56 10.75 11.67 -16.34
C ARG A 56 11.45 12.56 -15.29
N PRO A 57 12.06 13.69 -15.71
CA PRO A 57 12.86 14.54 -14.82
C PRO A 57 12.02 15.27 -13.77
N LYS A 58 12.67 15.96 -12.84
CA LYS A 58 12.01 16.93 -11.97
C LYS A 58 11.41 18.04 -12.84
N ILE A 59 10.14 18.38 -12.60
CA ILE A 59 9.48 19.52 -13.27
C ILE A 59 9.70 20.80 -12.46
N ALA A 60 9.71 21.94 -13.14
CA ALA A 60 9.74 23.24 -12.48
C ALA A 60 8.44 23.46 -11.68
N LEU A 61 8.54 24.31 -10.64
CA LEU A 61 7.38 24.69 -9.84
C LEU A 61 6.32 25.37 -10.73
N ARG A 62 5.04 25.04 -10.52
CA ARG A 62 3.89 25.52 -11.31
C ARG A 62 3.87 25.08 -12.79
N SER A 63 4.67 24.09 -13.17
CA SER A 63 4.55 23.45 -14.48
C SER A 63 3.64 22.23 -14.40
N LYS A 64 2.83 22.00 -15.44
CA LYS A 64 2.02 20.78 -15.54
C LYS A 64 2.94 19.59 -15.87
N PRO A 65 2.94 18.51 -15.08
CA PRO A 65 3.67 17.31 -15.43
C PRO A 65 3.09 16.67 -16.70
N ASN A 66 3.95 16.06 -17.51
CA ASN A 66 3.54 15.27 -18.68
C ASN A 66 3.17 13.82 -18.34
N TRP A 67 2.93 13.53 -17.06
CA TRP A 67 2.56 12.21 -16.55
C TRP A 67 1.24 12.28 -15.76
N PRO A 68 0.50 11.16 -15.68
CA PRO A 68 -0.70 11.09 -14.84
C PRO A 68 -0.34 11.20 -13.36
N TRP A 69 -1.27 11.73 -12.56
CA TRP A 69 -1.14 11.91 -11.11
C TRP A 69 -0.81 10.62 -10.33
N SER A 70 -1.12 9.45 -10.89
CA SER A 70 -0.74 8.15 -10.35
C SER A 70 0.78 7.97 -10.25
N LEU A 71 1.55 8.65 -11.11
CA LEU A 71 3.02 8.57 -11.17
C LEU A 71 3.74 9.66 -10.38
N ASP A 72 2.99 10.54 -9.68
CA ASP A 72 3.60 11.51 -8.77
C ASP A 72 4.37 10.80 -7.67
N SER A 73 5.66 11.06 -7.57
CA SER A 73 6.57 10.27 -6.74
C SER A 73 7.29 11.10 -5.69
N ASN A 74 7.55 10.49 -4.54
CA ASN A 74 8.52 10.97 -3.56
C ASN A 74 9.47 9.83 -3.17
N ALA A 75 10.25 10.00 -2.09
CA ALA A 75 11.18 8.97 -1.61
C ALA A 75 10.52 7.61 -1.30
N LEU A 76 9.20 7.58 -1.02
CA LEU A 76 8.44 6.38 -0.71
C LEU A 76 7.89 5.66 -1.96
N GLY A 77 8.01 6.29 -3.14
CA GLY A 77 7.55 5.77 -4.43
C GLY A 77 6.46 6.60 -5.08
N THR A 78 5.93 6.08 -6.20
CA THR A 78 4.80 6.68 -6.93
C THR A 78 3.53 6.69 -6.08
N ASN A 79 2.65 7.65 -6.35
CA ASN A 79 1.40 7.85 -5.61
C ASN A 79 0.53 6.59 -5.66
N ASP A 80 0.47 5.96 -6.82
CA ASP A 80 -0.28 4.73 -7.02
C ASP A 80 0.33 3.57 -6.21
N PHE A 81 1.66 3.41 -6.24
CA PHE A 81 2.34 2.36 -5.50
C PHE A 81 2.19 2.50 -3.98
N ARG A 82 2.27 3.73 -3.46
CA ARG A 82 2.24 4.00 -2.01
C ARG A 82 0.86 4.19 -1.39
N ALA A 83 -0.19 4.19 -2.21
CA ALA A 83 -1.56 4.32 -1.74
C ALA A 83 -2.05 3.01 -1.09
N THR A 84 -2.83 3.14 0.00
CA THR A 84 -3.46 1.99 0.65
C THR A 84 -4.50 1.37 -0.29
N ARG A 85 -4.37 0.06 -0.52
CA ARG A 85 -5.38 -0.77 -1.17
C ARG A 85 -6.29 -1.36 -0.11
N TYR A 86 -7.49 -0.83 -0.02
CA TYR A 86 -8.51 -1.34 0.89
C TYR A 86 -9.20 -2.58 0.33
N SER A 87 -9.53 -3.51 1.23
CA SER A 87 -10.35 -4.70 0.95
C SER A 87 -9.79 -5.58 -0.17
N ILE A 88 -8.52 -5.95 -0.05
CA ILE A 88 -7.84 -6.77 -1.05
C ILE A 88 -8.42 -8.19 -1.10
N LEU A 89 -8.54 -8.72 -2.31
CA LEU A 89 -8.68 -10.17 -2.54
C LEU A 89 -7.29 -10.78 -2.67
N TRP A 90 -6.41 -10.10 -3.40
CA TRP A 90 -4.99 -10.40 -3.40
C TRP A 90 -4.16 -9.18 -3.78
N THR A 91 -2.90 -9.20 -3.36
CA THR A 91 -1.86 -8.24 -3.76
C THR A 91 -0.58 -9.01 -4.02
N SER A 92 0.19 -8.66 -5.04
CA SER A 92 1.53 -9.21 -5.25
C SER A 92 2.57 -8.12 -5.48
N LEU A 93 3.79 -8.39 -5.02
CA LEU A 93 4.99 -7.63 -5.34
C LEU A 93 5.94 -8.57 -6.07
N LYS A 94 6.35 -8.18 -7.28
CA LYS A 94 7.22 -8.99 -8.14
C LYS A 94 8.39 -8.18 -8.65
N ASP A 95 9.49 -8.87 -8.90
CA ASP A 95 10.62 -8.35 -9.66
C ASP A 95 10.38 -8.45 -11.18
N ALA A 96 11.36 -7.99 -11.95
CA ALA A 96 11.30 -8.00 -13.41
C ALA A 96 11.33 -9.43 -14.01
N ALA A 97 11.87 -10.41 -13.29
CA ALA A 97 11.89 -11.81 -13.71
C ALA A 97 10.60 -12.55 -13.33
N GLY A 98 9.76 -11.96 -12.48
CA GLY A 98 8.47 -12.49 -12.05
C GLY A 98 8.48 -13.15 -10.68
N TYR A 99 9.63 -13.21 -9.99
CA TYR A 99 9.72 -13.71 -8.63
C TYR A 99 9.15 -12.71 -7.64
N GLY A 100 8.64 -13.19 -6.52
CA GLY A 100 8.18 -12.29 -5.46
C GLY A 100 7.24 -12.95 -4.47
N VAL A 101 6.28 -12.17 -3.98
CA VAL A 101 5.28 -12.66 -3.02
C VAL A 101 3.87 -12.27 -3.44
N MET A 102 2.90 -13.09 -3.05
CA MET A 102 1.48 -12.79 -3.10
C MET A 102 0.87 -12.88 -1.71
N VAL A 103 0.10 -11.87 -1.34
CA VAL A 103 -0.79 -11.88 -0.18
C VAL A 103 -2.19 -12.23 -0.69
N LYS A 104 -2.81 -13.27 -0.12
CA LYS A 104 -4.22 -13.61 -0.36
C LYS A 104 -5.07 -13.17 0.82
N SER A 105 -6.26 -12.65 0.53
CA SER A 105 -7.25 -12.24 1.53
C SER A 105 -8.67 -12.41 0.98
N ASN A 106 -9.67 -12.14 1.80
CA ASN A 106 -11.09 -12.27 1.45
C ASN A 106 -11.82 -10.91 1.42
N GLY A 107 -11.06 -9.82 1.33
CA GLY A 107 -11.56 -8.45 1.34
C GLY A 107 -11.63 -7.80 2.72
N THR A 108 -11.16 -8.47 3.77
CA THR A 108 -11.09 -7.90 5.13
C THR A 108 -9.80 -7.14 5.39
N GLN A 109 -8.70 -7.52 4.73
CA GLN A 109 -7.41 -6.85 4.90
C GLN A 109 -7.17 -5.78 3.85
N SER A 110 -6.27 -4.86 4.20
CA SER A 110 -5.77 -3.80 3.33
C SER A 110 -4.27 -3.93 3.16
N THR A 111 -3.71 -3.50 2.03
CA THR A 111 -2.26 -3.48 1.83
C THR A 111 -1.73 -2.10 1.50
N ARG A 112 -0.52 -1.79 1.93
CA ARG A 112 0.18 -0.56 1.54
C ARG A 112 1.66 -0.86 1.33
N CYS A 113 2.23 -0.36 0.24
CA CYS A 113 3.64 -0.55 -0.08
C CYS A 113 4.40 0.77 0.02
N TRP A 114 5.70 0.74 0.28
CA TRP A 114 6.58 1.90 0.13
C TRP A 114 8.04 1.49 0.01
N LEU A 115 8.85 2.34 -0.62
CA LEU A 115 10.31 2.24 -0.56
C LEU A 115 10.81 2.79 0.76
N GLN A 116 11.70 2.06 1.44
CA GLN A 116 12.41 2.53 2.62
C GLN A 116 13.70 1.73 2.81
N ASP A 117 14.81 2.41 3.13
CA ASP A 117 16.09 1.78 3.53
C ASP A 117 16.59 0.69 2.55
N ASP A 118 16.49 0.97 1.24
CA ASP A 118 16.84 0.03 0.15
C ASP A 118 16.02 -1.27 0.11
N ALA A 119 14.83 -1.26 0.69
CA ALA A 119 13.84 -2.33 0.61
C ALA A 119 12.48 -1.82 0.10
N ILE A 120 11.65 -2.74 -0.40
CA ILE A 120 10.21 -2.51 -0.52
C ILE A 120 9.55 -3.04 0.75
N ARG A 121 8.83 -2.18 1.46
CA ARG A 121 7.99 -2.58 2.58
C ARG A 121 6.58 -2.85 2.12
N LEU A 122 6.01 -3.95 2.59
CA LEU A 122 4.62 -4.34 2.40
C LEU A 122 3.93 -4.44 3.75
N LEU A 123 3.06 -3.49 4.05
CA LEU A 123 2.10 -3.61 5.15
C LEU A 123 0.90 -4.43 4.69
N VAL A 124 0.56 -5.47 5.44
CA VAL A 124 -0.73 -6.16 5.40
C VAL A 124 -1.47 -5.82 6.68
N ALA A 125 -2.59 -5.11 6.56
CA ALA A 125 -3.30 -4.50 7.67
C ALA A 125 -4.69 -5.11 7.88
N ASP A 126 -4.97 -5.56 9.10
CA ASP A 126 -6.30 -5.97 9.56
C ASP A 126 -7.20 -4.76 9.83
N PHE A 127 -6.58 -3.61 10.10
CA PHE A 127 -7.25 -2.35 10.33
C PHE A 127 -6.58 -1.23 9.54
N SER A 128 -7.38 -0.46 8.79
CA SER A 128 -6.91 0.73 8.10
C SER A 128 -8.02 1.76 8.00
N THR A 129 -7.72 3.01 8.33
CA THR A 129 -8.65 4.14 8.26
C THR A 129 -8.10 5.25 7.38
N GLY A 130 -8.81 6.38 7.33
CA GLY A 130 -8.51 7.50 6.45
C GLY A 130 -7.08 8.06 6.50
N GLY A 131 -6.84 9.02 5.59
CA GLY A 131 -5.53 9.60 5.32
C GLY A 131 -4.85 10.23 6.55
N ALA A 132 -3.55 10.48 6.41
CA ALA A 132 -2.72 11.14 7.43
C ALA A 132 -2.75 12.67 7.33
N ASP A 133 -3.56 13.21 6.42
CA ASP A 133 -3.57 14.63 6.12
C ASP A 133 -3.91 15.45 7.38
N PRO A 134 -3.13 16.49 7.73
CA PRO A 134 -3.34 17.26 8.96
C PRO A 134 -4.71 17.94 9.03
N TYR A 135 -5.29 18.34 7.90
CA TYR A 135 -6.61 19.00 7.89
C TYR A 135 -7.71 18.02 8.29
N PHE A 136 -7.70 16.80 7.73
CA PHE A 136 -8.70 15.79 8.04
C PHE A 136 -8.36 14.92 9.27
N ALA A 137 -7.13 14.95 9.76
CA ALA A 137 -6.66 14.06 10.83
C ALA A 137 -7.52 14.12 12.10
N ARG A 138 -8.03 15.30 12.46
CA ARG A 138 -8.92 15.50 13.62
C ARG A 138 -10.32 14.92 13.38
N HIS A 139 -10.87 15.14 12.20
CA HIS A 139 -12.18 14.60 11.81
C HIS A 139 -12.17 13.06 11.77
N LEU A 140 -11.06 12.48 11.34
CA LEU A 140 -10.86 11.04 11.26
C LEU A 140 -10.40 10.41 12.59
N ALA A 141 -10.19 11.20 13.65
CA ALA A 141 -9.66 10.68 14.92
C ALA A 141 -10.61 9.67 15.58
N GLY A 142 -11.92 9.88 15.43
CA GLY A 142 -12.95 8.97 15.94
C GLY A 142 -13.13 7.68 15.13
N GLU A 143 -12.61 7.63 13.89
CA GLU A 143 -12.65 6.43 13.05
C GLU A 143 -11.50 5.47 13.32
N ARG A 144 -10.47 5.93 14.05
CA ARG A 144 -9.29 5.14 14.40
C ARG A 144 -9.62 4.11 15.49
N ARG A 145 -8.68 3.20 15.73
CA ARG A 145 -8.80 2.15 16.73
C ARG A 145 -7.81 2.45 17.86
N PRO A 146 -8.25 3.07 18.96
CA PRO A 146 -7.45 3.18 20.16
C PRO A 146 -6.96 1.80 20.60
N ILE A 147 -5.70 1.72 20.99
CA ILE A 147 -5.09 0.54 21.57
C ILE A 147 -4.58 0.97 22.94
N ASP A 148 -5.16 0.39 23.98
CA ASP A 148 -4.75 0.59 25.34
C ASP A 148 -3.69 -0.44 25.76
N LYS A 149 -3.00 -0.14 26.86
CA LYS A 149 -1.98 -1.03 27.39
C LYS A 149 -2.60 -2.36 27.80
N GLY A 150 -2.06 -3.45 27.28
CA GLY A 150 -2.55 -4.81 27.55
C GLY A 150 -3.47 -5.38 26.47
N ASP A 151 -3.89 -4.56 25.49
CA ASP A 151 -4.66 -5.05 24.35
C ASP A 151 -3.88 -6.10 23.54
N ILE A 152 -4.60 -7.13 23.10
CA ILE A 152 -4.06 -8.21 22.28
C ILE A 152 -4.52 -8.02 20.84
N LEU A 153 -3.56 -7.75 19.95
CA LEU A 153 -3.78 -7.73 18.50
C LEU A 153 -3.57 -9.11 17.91
N LYS A 154 -4.52 -9.54 17.06
CA LYS A 154 -4.50 -10.82 16.33
C LYS A 154 -4.90 -10.59 14.88
N ASP A 155 -4.10 -11.12 13.97
CA ASP A 155 -4.40 -11.19 12.55
C ASP A 155 -3.71 -12.45 11.97
N THR A 156 -4.19 -12.90 10.81
CA THR A 156 -3.60 -14.00 10.03
C THR A 156 -3.34 -13.51 8.62
N VAL A 157 -2.09 -13.63 8.15
CA VAL A 157 -1.71 -13.26 6.79
C VAL A 157 -1.40 -14.53 5.99
N HIS A 158 -2.08 -14.71 4.86
CA HIS A 158 -1.78 -15.78 3.91
C HIS A 158 -0.81 -15.26 2.85
N LEU A 159 0.43 -15.73 2.91
CA LEU A 159 1.53 -15.32 2.03
C LEU A 159 1.99 -16.52 1.19
N GLU A 160 2.17 -16.30 -0.10
CA GLU A 160 2.69 -17.28 -1.06
C GLU A 160 3.92 -16.71 -1.76
N LEU A 161 4.95 -17.54 -1.96
CA LEU A 161 6.08 -17.20 -2.82
C LEU A 161 5.68 -17.39 -4.27
N ILE A 162 6.04 -16.43 -5.12
CA ILE A 162 5.84 -16.52 -6.56
C ILE A 162 7.18 -16.94 -7.17
N ASP A 163 7.15 -18.07 -7.88
CA ASP A 163 8.26 -18.63 -8.63
C ASP A 163 7.74 -18.93 -10.04
N PRO A 164 8.10 -18.13 -11.06
CA PRO A 164 7.60 -18.32 -12.43
C PRO A 164 8.13 -19.58 -13.11
N LEU A 165 9.08 -20.30 -12.49
CA LEU A 165 9.64 -21.55 -13.01
C LEU A 165 8.96 -22.81 -12.44
N LYS A 166 8.02 -22.64 -11.50
CA LYS A 166 7.23 -23.71 -10.90
C LYS A 166 5.76 -23.61 -11.31
#